data_AF-A0A540MFC1-F1
#
_entry.id   AF-A0A540MFC1-F1
#
_cell.length_a   1.000
_cell.length_b   1.000
_cell.length_c   1.000
_cell.angle_alpha   90.00
_cell.angle_beta   90.00
_cell.angle_gamma   90.00
#
_symmetry.space_group_name_H-M   'P 1'
#
loop_
_entity.id
_entity.type
_entity.pdbx_description
1 polymer ?
#
loop_
_entity_poly.entity_id
_entity_poly.type
_entity_poly.pdbx_seq_one_letter_code
_entity_poly.pdbx_strand_id
1 'polypeptide(L)'
;MSIFKFWGSQEEPTQPRPEVVTPSQSWYPPSVVSSPTSSRPGTPSSTSSSSISYQKPTERAQSALHVSPAEAAGVISVLKDKSVEDLRKLLSDKNAYQQFFISLDQLREELRRETLQLSRENLEKEPQMVELRNQCRIIRTTELAAAQERLNELERKKEETLKLCSPSSLLQRLQGM
;
A
#
# COMPACT_ATOMS: atom_id res chain seq x y z
N MET A 1 -9.78 7.67 -29.85
CA MET A 1 -10.42 6.52 -29.21
C MET A 1 -9.71 6.28 -27.88
N SER A 2 -10.35 6.60 -26.76
CA SER A 2 -9.79 6.42 -25.41
C SER A 2 -10.43 5.17 -24.80
N ILE A 3 -9.61 4.19 -24.44
CA ILE A 3 -10.06 2.90 -23.87
C ILE A 3 -9.38 2.63 -22.53
N PHE A 4 -9.63 3.47 -21.53
CA PHE A 4 -9.49 3.06 -20.14
C PHE A 4 -10.65 3.68 -19.35
N LYS A 5 -11.72 2.91 -19.17
CA LYS A 5 -12.82 3.27 -18.26
C LYS A 5 -12.48 2.74 -16.87
N PHE A 6 -12.12 3.67 -16.00
CA PHE A 6 -11.84 3.46 -14.59
C PHE A 6 -13.12 3.08 -13.83
N TRP A 7 -12.96 2.17 -12.87
CA TRP A 7 -14.00 1.62 -11.99
C TRP A 7 -14.68 2.76 -11.20
N GLY A 8 -16.00 2.93 -11.33
CA GLY A 8 -16.77 3.86 -10.46
C GLY A 8 -17.85 4.72 -11.10
N SER A 9 -18.65 4.22 -12.04
CA SER A 9 -19.88 4.92 -12.44
C SER A 9 -21.05 3.96 -12.58
N GLN A 10 -21.88 3.92 -11.55
CA GLN A 10 -23.31 3.72 -11.71
C GLN A 10 -24.04 4.30 -10.50
N GLU A 11 -24.83 5.34 -10.74
CA GLU A 11 -25.89 5.81 -9.84
C GLU A 11 -27.19 5.05 -10.18
N GLU A 12 -27.74 4.35 -9.17
CA GLU A 12 -29.15 4.12 -8.73
C GLU A 12 -30.33 4.01 -9.76
N PRO A 13 -31.38 3.17 -9.49
CA PRO A 13 -32.40 3.51 -8.47
C PRO A 13 -33.11 2.36 -7.68
N THR A 14 -33.20 2.52 -6.35
CA THR A 14 -34.35 2.53 -5.39
C THR A 14 -35.44 1.44 -5.38
N GLN A 15 -35.47 0.55 -4.35
CA GLN A 15 -36.56 0.32 -3.32
C GLN A 15 -36.36 -0.99 -2.50
N PRO A 16 -36.99 -1.17 -1.29
CA PRO A 16 -36.38 -1.87 -0.16
C PRO A 16 -37.03 -3.22 0.28
N ARG A 17 -36.37 -3.89 1.26
CA ARG A 17 -36.81 -4.86 2.32
C ARG A 17 -36.24 -6.31 2.20
N PRO A 18 -36.19 -7.14 3.28
CA PRO A 18 -35.19 -7.17 4.36
C PRO A 18 -34.46 -8.53 4.56
N GLU A 19 -33.37 -8.49 5.34
CA GLU A 19 -32.78 -9.56 6.20
C GLU A 19 -32.36 -10.91 5.60
N VAL A 20 -31.05 -11.23 5.67
CA VAL A 20 -30.45 -12.26 6.57
C VAL A 20 -28.94 -11.98 6.68
N VAL A 21 -28.46 -11.86 7.92
CA VAL A 21 -27.05 -11.64 8.28
C VAL A 21 -26.30 -12.97 8.25
N THR A 22 -25.27 -13.07 7.40
CA THR A 22 -24.18 -14.04 7.56
C THR A 22 -22.87 -13.25 7.67
N PRO A 23 -22.13 -13.32 8.79
CA PRO A 23 -20.86 -12.62 8.89
C PRO A 23 -19.79 -13.37 8.09
N SER A 24 -19.29 -12.68 7.09
CA SER A 24 -18.26 -13.10 6.14
C SER A 24 -16.97 -13.53 6.84
N GLN A 25 -16.40 -14.64 6.37
CA GLN A 25 -15.06 -15.09 6.72
C GLN A 25 -14.03 -14.00 6.42
N SER A 26 -13.34 -13.53 7.47
CA SER A 26 -12.25 -12.57 7.38
C SER A 26 -10.95 -13.25 6.94
N TRP A 27 -10.38 -12.82 5.82
CA TRP A 27 -9.14 -13.30 5.21
C TRP A 27 -7.84 -12.82 5.89
N TYR A 28 -7.79 -12.74 7.23
CA TYR A 28 -6.55 -12.36 7.91
C TYR A 28 -6.31 -13.20 9.18
N PRO A 29 -5.06 -13.68 9.41
CA PRO A 29 -4.73 -14.42 10.62
C PRO A 29 -4.57 -13.45 11.82
N PRO A 30 -4.81 -13.90 13.06
CA PRO A 30 -4.68 -13.06 14.24
C PRO A 30 -3.19 -12.97 14.64
N SER A 31 -2.64 -11.75 14.66
CA SER A 31 -1.28 -11.51 15.16
C SER A 31 -1.28 -11.36 16.68
N VAL A 32 -0.60 -12.29 17.34
CA VAL A 32 -0.31 -12.28 18.79
C VAL A 32 0.69 -11.19 19.15
N VAL A 33 0.42 -10.48 20.25
CA VAL A 33 1.29 -9.48 20.87
C VAL A 33 2.25 -10.16 21.86
N SER A 34 3.54 -9.79 21.88
CA SER A 34 4.40 -9.56 23.07
C SER A 34 5.90 -9.37 22.72
N SER A 35 6.33 -8.10 22.67
CA SER A 35 7.56 -7.44 23.20
C SER A 35 8.99 -8.08 23.09
N PRO A 36 10.09 -7.42 23.55
CA PRO A 36 10.97 -6.62 22.69
C PRO A 36 12.48 -6.95 22.82
N THR A 37 13.25 -6.98 21.71
CA THR A 37 14.71 -6.74 21.79
C THR A 37 15.21 -6.02 20.54
N SER A 38 15.77 -4.83 20.77
CA SER A 38 16.48 -3.99 19.82
C SER A 38 17.70 -4.69 19.23
N SER A 39 17.78 -4.77 17.90
CA SER A 39 19.01 -4.93 17.13
C SER A 39 18.75 -4.41 15.71
N ARG A 40 19.10 -3.14 15.44
CA ARG A 40 19.10 -2.57 14.09
C ARG A 40 20.42 -2.92 13.39
N PRO A 41 20.41 -3.40 12.13
CA PRO A 41 21.61 -3.41 11.29
C PRO A 41 21.91 -1.96 10.83
N GLY A 42 23.18 -1.58 10.87
CA GLY A 42 23.67 -0.24 10.56
C GLY A 42 23.56 0.14 9.09
N THR A 43 23.16 1.39 8.84
CA THR A 43 23.28 2.06 7.54
C THR A 43 24.66 2.74 7.47
N PRO A 44 25.44 2.61 6.38
CA PRO A 44 26.74 3.27 6.28
C PRO A 44 26.57 4.79 6.11
N SER A 45 27.19 5.52 7.04
CA SER A 45 27.34 6.98 7.02
C SER A 45 28.31 7.39 5.92
N SER A 46 27.89 8.32 5.04
CA SER A 46 28.76 8.93 4.04
C SER A 46 29.52 10.10 4.65
N THR A 47 30.85 10.00 4.73
CA THR A 47 31.74 11.12 5.01
C THR A 47 32.55 11.40 3.76
N SER A 48 32.40 12.61 3.21
CA SER A 48 33.20 13.15 2.13
C SER A 48 34.59 13.54 2.62
N SER A 49 35.66 13.12 1.91
CA SER A 49 36.88 13.90 1.69
C SER A 49 37.76 13.29 0.59
N SER A 50 38.32 14.20 -0.19
CA SER A 50 39.09 14.10 -1.43
C SER A 50 40.41 13.32 -1.36
N SER A 51 40.75 12.61 -2.45
CA SER A 51 42.15 12.44 -2.89
C SER A 51 42.23 12.28 -4.39
N ILE A 52 42.90 13.24 -5.03
CA ILE A 52 43.26 13.26 -6.44
C ILE A 52 44.48 12.32 -6.61
N SER A 53 44.39 11.34 -7.52
CA SER A 53 45.56 10.60 -7.98
C SER A 53 45.36 10.09 -9.40
N TYR A 54 46.31 10.47 -10.25
CA TYR A 54 46.41 10.10 -11.65
C TYR A 54 46.62 8.59 -11.80
N GLN A 55 45.77 7.91 -12.57
CA GLN A 55 46.18 6.75 -13.37
C GLN A 55 45.46 6.73 -14.71
N LYS A 56 46.23 7.02 -15.76
CA LYS A 56 46.01 6.50 -17.11
C LYS A 56 46.76 5.18 -17.21
N PRO A 57 46.13 4.11 -17.74
CA PRO A 57 46.82 3.34 -18.77
C PRO A 57 45.93 3.09 -20.00
N THR A 58 46.48 3.53 -21.13
CA THR A 58 46.45 2.96 -22.49
C THR A 58 45.65 1.67 -22.74
N GLU A 59 44.77 1.76 -23.74
CA GLU A 59 44.37 0.74 -24.72
C GLU A 59 44.11 -0.69 -24.24
N ARG A 60 42.83 -1.02 -24.11
CA ARG A 60 42.30 -2.29 -24.63
C ARG A 60 40.97 -2.02 -25.32
N ALA A 61 41.06 -1.81 -26.63
CA ALA A 61 39.93 -2.06 -27.50
C ALA A 61 39.41 -3.49 -27.25
N GLN A 62 38.09 -3.64 -27.28
CA GLN A 62 37.36 -4.92 -27.29
C GLN A 62 37.24 -5.62 -25.92
N SER A 63 36.22 -5.22 -25.16
CA SER A 63 35.50 -6.15 -24.29
C SER A 63 34.03 -5.81 -24.48
N ALA A 64 33.28 -6.79 -24.98
CA ALA A 64 31.92 -6.62 -25.47
C ALA A 64 31.03 -5.83 -24.51
N LEU A 65 30.25 -4.91 -25.08
CA LEU A 65 29.13 -4.20 -24.44
C LEU A 65 28.17 -5.22 -23.81
N HIS A 66 28.37 -5.56 -22.54
CA HIS A 66 27.52 -6.52 -21.85
C HIS A 66 26.23 -5.81 -21.40
N VAL A 67 25.21 -5.87 -22.26
CA VAL A 67 23.86 -5.40 -21.92
C VAL A 67 23.34 -6.22 -20.73
N SER A 68 22.73 -5.56 -19.75
CA SER A 68 22.19 -6.30 -18.60
C SER A 68 21.06 -7.24 -19.05
N PRO A 69 20.85 -8.40 -18.39
CA PRO A 69 19.78 -9.34 -18.77
C PRO A 69 18.40 -8.69 -18.81
N ALA A 70 18.11 -7.77 -17.88
CA ALA A 70 16.84 -7.04 -17.85
C ALA A 70 16.69 -6.09 -19.05
N GLU A 71 17.77 -5.42 -19.43
CA GLU A 71 17.78 -4.49 -20.55
C GLU A 71 17.68 -5.21 -21.90
N ALA A 72 18.35 -6.37 -22.03
CA ALA A 72 18.21 -7.25 -23.19
C ALA A 72 16.78 -7.81 -23.28
N ALA A 73 16.20 -8.27 -22.17
CA ALA A 73 14.83 -8.78 -22.14
C ALA A 73 13.80 -7.73 -22.59
N GLY A 74 13.98 -6.47 -22.22
CA GLY A 74 13.12 -5.37 -22.66
C GLY A 74 13.21 -5.06 -24.16
N VAL A 75 14.37 -5.24 -24.78
CA VAL A 75 14.50 -5.10 -26.24
C VAL A 75 13.89 -6.32 -26.94
N ILE A 76 14.13 -7.53 -26.42
CA ILE A 76 13.60 -8.77 -26.98
C ILE A 76 12.07 -8.79 -26.95
N SER A 77 11.44 -8.32 -25.88
CA SER A 77 9.96 -8.25 -25.82
C SER A 77 9.38 -7.35 -26.90
N VAL A 78 9.98 -6.18 -27.13
CA VAL A 78 9.54 -5.24 -28.18
C VAL A 78 9.78 -5.80 -29.58
N LEU A 79 10.85 -6.57 -29.79
CA LEU A 79 11.14 -7.21 -31.07
C LEU A 79 10.25 -8.43 -31.34
N LYS A 80 9.83 -9.16 -30.30
CA LYS A 80 9.00 -10.37 -30.42
C LYS A 80 7.68 -10.11 -31.12
N ASP A 81 7.09 -8.94 -30.91
CA ASP A 81 5.78 -8.59 -31.46
C ASP A 81 5.86 -7.97 -32.87
N LYS A 82 7.07 -7.84 -33.44
CA LYS A 82 7.26 -7.34 -34.82
C LYS A 82 7.08 -8.44 -35.85
N SER A 83 6.60 -8.05 -37.04
CA SER A 83 6.51 -8.97 -38.17
C SER A 83 7.90 -9.37 -38.70
N VAL A 84 7.98 -10.51 -39.38
CA VAL A 84 9.22 -10.95 -40.04
C VAL A 84 9.73 -9.92 -41.05
N GLU A 85 8.82 -9.23 -41.75
CA GLU A 85 9.17 -8.19 -42.72
C GLU A 85 9.76 -6.96 -42.03
N ASP A 86 9.19 -6.54 -40.90
CA ASP A 86 9.73 -5.44 -40.09
C ASP A 86 11.11 -5.78 -39.53
N LEU A 87 11.33 -7.03 -39.10
CA LEU A 87 12.63 -7.50 -38.61
C LEU A 87 13.67 -7.53 -39.74
N ARG A 88 13.31 -8.03 -40.93
CA ARG A 88 14.19 -7.97 -42.11
C ARG A 88 14.54 -6.54 -42.48
N LYS A 89 13.55 -5.64 -42.47
CA LYS A 89 13.77 -4.22 -42.71
C LYS A 89 14.69 -3.61 -41.67
N LEU A 90 14.50 -3.92 -40.40
CA LEU A 90 15.35 -3.44 -39.31
C LEU A 90 16.81 -3.90 -39.44
N LEU A 91 17.04 -5.11 -39.99
CA LEU A 91 18.38 -5.64 -40.25
C LEU A 91 19.03 -5.11 -41.54
N SER A 92 18.23 -4.70 -42.52
CA SER A 92 18.72 -4.35 -43.86
C SER A 92 18.80 -2.83 -44.09
N ASP A 93 17.94 -2.06 -43.43
CA ASP A 93 17.84 -0.60 -43.56
C ASP A 93 18.36 0.09 -42.28
N LYS A 94 19.50 0.78 -42.43
CA LYS A 94 20.14 1.53 -41.35
C LYS A 94 19.24 2.63 -40.78
N ASN A 95 18.44 3.29 -41.61
CA ASN A 95 17.55 4.35 -41.16
C ASN A 95 16.38 3.76 -40.36
N ALA A 96 15.83 2.62 -40.78
CA ALA A 96 14.82 1.90 -40.02
C ALA A 96 15.33 1.49 -38.63
N TYR A 97 16.57 1.01 -38.53
CA TYR A 97 17.22 0.71 -37.25
C TYR A 97 17.36 1.94 -36.35
N GLN A 98 17.86 3.05 -36.89
CA GLN A 98 18.03 4.30 -36.11
C GLN A 98 16.69 4.84 -35.60
N GLN A 99 15.65 4.83 -36.43
CA GLN A 99 14.31 5.26 -36.02
C GLN A 99 13.73 4.38 -34.92
N PHE A 100 13.89 3.06 -35.03
CA PHE A 100 13.47 2.13 -33.99
C PHE A 100 14.22 2.39 -32.68
N PHE A 101 15.54 2.60 -32.73
CA PHE A 101 16.34 2.89 -31.56
C PHE A 101 15.87 4.18 -30.85
N ILE A 102 15.63 5.26 -31.61
CA ILE A 102 15.08 6.51 -31.06
C ILE A 102 13.71 6.28 -30.42
N SER A 103 12.84 5.49 -31.05
CA SER A 103 11.51 5.18 -30.49
C SER A 103 11.59 4.40 -29.18
N LEU A 104 12.56 3.49 -29.05
CA LEU A 104 12.83 2.74 -27.83
C LEU A 104 13.29 3.66 -26.70
N ASP A 105 14.19 4.59 -26.99
CA ASP A 105 14.67 5.56 -26.00
C ASP A 105 13.56 6.51 -25.55
N GLN A 106 12.69 6.94 -26.46
CA GLN A 106 11.52 7.75 -26.12
C GLN A 106 10.57 7.00 -25.18
N LEU A 107 10.27 5.73 -25.48
CA LEU A 107 9.43 4.88 -24.64
C LEU A 107 10.04 4.68 -23.24
N ARG A 108 11.36 4.48 -23.17
CA ARG A 108 12.08 4.35 -21.89
C ARG A 108 11.97 5.61 -21.05
N GLU A 109 12.09 6.78 -21.68
CA GLU A 109 11.98 8.06 -20.99
C GLU A 109 10.54 8.34 -20.53
N GLU A 110 9.55 8.02 -21.36
CA GLU A 110 8.14 8.11 -20.99
C GLU A 110 7.79 7.23 -19.80
N LEU A 111 8.22 5.97 -19.80
CA LEU A 111 8.01 5.05 -18.69
C LEU A 111 8.66 5.57 -17.39
N ARG A 112 9.88 6.13 -17.46
CA ARG A 112 10.53 6.74 -16.30
C ARG A 112 9.73 7.93 -15.77
N ARG A 113 9.24 8.79 -16.66
CA ARG A 113 8.44 9.96 -16.31
C ARG A 113 7.13 9.57 -15.63
N GLU A 114 6.39 8.62 -16.20
CA GLU A 114 5.14 8.11 -15.62
C GLU A 114 5.37 7.45 -14.27
N THR A 115 6.41 6.61 -14.15
CA THR A 115 6.78 5.97 -12.88
C THR A 115 7.06 7.00 -11.79
N LEU A 116 7.79 8.07 -12.14
CA LEU A 116 8.11 9.16 -11.23
C LEU A 116 6.86 9.96 -10.85
N GLN A 117 5.98 10.24 -11.81
CA GLN A 117 4.73 10.95 -11.57
C GLN A 117 3.80 10.17 -10.63
N LEU A 118 3.59 8.87 -10.90
CA LEU A 118 2.82 7.98 -10.03
C LEU A 118 3.42 7.90 -8.62
N SER A 119 4.75 7.84 -8.52
CA SER A 119 5.43 7.82 -7.22
C SER A 119 5.19 9.11 -6.41
N ARG A 120 5.18 10.27 -7.08
CA ARG A 120 4.85 11.56 -6.44
C ARG A 120 3.40 11.62 -6.00
N GLU A 121 2.48 11.25 -6.88
CA GLU A 121 1.04 11.24 -6.58
C GLU A 121 0.67 10.26 -5.47
N ASN A 122 1.39 9.14 -5.35
CA ASN A 122 1.22 8.20 -4.24
C ASN A 122 1.76 8.79 -2.93
N LEU A 123 2.94 9.41 -2.97
CA LEU A 123 3.53 10.05 -1.80
C LEU A 123 2.66 11.20 -1.27
N GLU A 124 2.00 11.95 -2.16
CA GLU A 124 1.06 13.02 -1.79
C GLU A 124 -0.19 12.49 -1.06
N LYS A 125 -0.62 11.25 -1.34
CA LYS A 125 -1.77 10.62 -0.68
C LYS A 125 -1.44 10.01 0.68
N GLU A 126 -0.17 9.72 0.97
CA GLU A 126 0.27 9.12 2.24
C GLU A 126 -0.17 9.93 3.48
N PRO A 127 0.00 11.27 3.54
CA PRO A 127 -0.48 12.07 4.66
C PRO A 127 -1.99 11.93 4.92
N GLN A 128 -2.79 11.93 3.86
CA GLN A 128 -4.25 11.78 3.97
C GLN A 128 -4.62 10.38 4.48
N MET A 129 -3.93 9.33 4.02
CA MET A 129 -4.14 7.97 4.54
C MET A 129 -3.80 7.85 6.03
N VAL A 130 -2.70 8.46 6.47
CA VAL A 130 -2.30 8.47 7.89
C VAL A 130 -3.33 9.21 8.73
N GLU A 131 -3.82 10.35 8.27
CA GLU A 131 -4.83 11.15 8.96
C GLU A 131 -6.16 10.38 9.09
N LEU A 132 -6.64 9.75 8.01
CA LEU A 132 -7.84 8.90 8.06
C LEU A 132 -7.69 7.73 9.03
N ARG A 133 -6.53 7.06 9.05
CA ARG A 133 -6.25 6.00 10.03
C ARG A 133 -6.27 6.53 11.46
N ASN A 134 -5.73 7.73 11.69
CA ASN A 134 -5.76 8.38 12.99
C ASN A 134 -7.20 8.69 13.44
N GLN A 135 -8.02 9.27 12.56
CA GLN A 135 -9.43 9.55 12.83
C GLN A 135 -10.21 8.29 13.17
N CYS A 136 -10.06 7.23 12.36
CA CYS A 136 -10.71 5.93 12.63
C CYS A 136 -10.30 5.37 13.99
N ARG A 137 -9.02 5.49 14.34
CA ARG A 137 -8.53 5.06 15.66
C ARG A 137 -9.16 5.87 16.78
N ILE A 138 -9.20 7.20 16.67
CA ILE A 138 -9.82 8.08 17.67
C ILE A 138 -11.27 7.66 17.88
N ILE A 139 -12.08 7.63 16.81
CA ILE A 139 -13.49 7.25 16.85
C ILE A 139 -13.66 5.90 17.55
N ARG A 140 -12.92 4.87 17.12
CA ARG A 140 -13.01 3.54 17.72
C ARG A 140 -12.68 3.55 19.21
N THR A 141 -11.63 4.27 19.61
CA THR A 141 -11.20 4.31 21.01
C THR A 141 -12.16 5.09 21.90
N THR A 142 -12.71 6.22 21.40
CA THR A 142 -13.64 7.04 22.17
C THR A 142 -14.99 6.37 22.30
N GLU A 143 -15.49 5.74 21.23
CA GLU A 143 -16.72 4.96 21.27
C GLU A 143 -16.60 3.76 22.20
N LEU A 144 -15.47 3.03 22.15
CA LEU A 144 -15.22 1.91 23.06
C LEU A 144 -15.19 2.37 24.52
N ALA A 145 -14.49 3.46 24.83
CA ALA A 145 -14.44 4.01 26.17
C ALA A 145 -15.84 4.42 26.67
N ALA A 146 -16.63 5.09 25.83
CA ALA A 146 -17.99 5.49 26.18
C ALA A 146 -18.94 4.30 26.33
N ALA A 147 -18.75 3.21 25.59
CA ALA A 147 -19.51 1.97 25.78
C ALA A 147 -19.13 1.31 27.11
N GLN A 148 -17.84 1.26 27.44
CA GLN A 148 -17.35 0.67 28.68
C GLN A 148 -17.84 1.46 29.91
N GLU A 149 -17.82 2.78 29.86
CA GLU A 149 -18.35 3.62 30.94
C GLU A 149 -19.83 3.35 31.18
N ARG A 150 -20.64 3.28 30.12
CA ARG A 150 -22.07 2.94 30.22
C ARG A 150 -22.30 1.55 30.79
N LEU A 151 -21.49 0.57 30.39
CA LEU A 151 -21.57 -0.79 30.93
C LEU A 151 -21.29 -0.79 32.44
N ASN A 152 -20.18 -0.19 32.87
CA ASN A 152 -19.79 -0.12 34.28
C ASN A 152 -20.88 0.57 35.13
N GLU A 153 -21.47 1.65 34.62
CA GLU A 153 -22.55 2.38 35.29
C GLU A 153 -23.83 1.52 35.44
N LEU A 154 -24.15 0.71 34.43
CA LEU A 154 -25.28 -0.23 34.50
C LEU A 154 -25.00 -1.37 35.49
N GLU A 155 -23.78 -1.89 35.53
CA GLU A 155 -23.37 -2.91 36.48
C GLU A 155 -23.46 -2.42 37.93
N ARG A 156 -23.04 -1.18 38.20
CA ARG A 156 -23.20 -0.53 39.50
C ARG A 156 -24.67 -0.43 39.91
N LYS A 157 -25.53 0.08 39.02
CA LYS A 157 -26.99 0.19 39.27
C LYS A 157 -27.63 -1.17 39.53
N LYS A 158 -27.23 -2.19 38.78
CA LYS A 158 -27.67 -3.58 38.97
C LYS A 158 -27.29 -4.07 40.37
N GLU A 159 -26.04 -3.84 40.81
CA GLU A 159 -25.56 -4.27 42.12
C GLU A 159 -26.32 -3.56 43.27
N GLU A 160 -26.54 -2.25 43.15
CA GLU A 160 -27.33 -1.47 44.12
C GLU A 160 -28.78 -1.98 44.22
N THR A 161 -29.40 -2.26 43.07
CA THR A 161 -30.76 -2.83 43.02
C THR A 161 -30.79 -4.21 43.66
N LEU A 162 -29.82 -5.07 43.38
CA LEU A 162 -29.71 -6.40 44.01
C LEU A 162 -29.51 -6.31 45.53
N LYS A 163 -28.74 -5.32 46.01
CA LYS A 163 -28.59 -5.07 47.45
C LYS A 163 -29.91 -4.67 48.08
N LEU A 164 -30.66 -3.74 47.47
CA LEU A 164 -31.98 -3.29 47.95
C LEU A 164 -33.04 -4.40 47.92
N CYS A 165 -32.98 -5.26 46.91
CA CYS A 165 -33.85 -6.43 46.76
C CYS A 165 -33.31 -7.68 47.45
N SER A 166 -32.23 -7.55 48.25
CA SER A 166 -31.69 -8.69 48.98
C SER A 166 -32.70 -9.19 50.03
N PRO A 167 -32.73 -10.51 50.33
CA PRO A 167 -33.64 -11.05 51.33
C PRO A 167 -33.54 -10.32 52.67
N SER A 168 -32.32 -9.99 53.10
CA SER A 168 -32.06 -9.26 54.35
C SER A 168 -32.62 -7.84 54.33
N SER A 169 -32.38 -7.07 53.26
CA SER A 169 -32.89 -5.70 53.14
C SER A 169 -34.41 -5.65 53.05
N LEU A 170 -35.04 -6.63 52.39
CA LEU A 170 -36.49 -6.75 52.30
C LEU A 170 -37.11 -7.11 53.66
N LEU A 171 -36.54 -8.09 54.37
CA LEU A 171 -36.98 -8.45 55.73
C LEU A 171 -36.85 -7.29 56.70
N GLN A 172 -35.74 -6.53 56.64
CA GLN A 172 -35.54 -5.34 57.46
C GLN A 172 -36.63 -4.28 57.21
N ARG A 173 -37.02 -4.06 55.95
CA ARG A 173 -38.12 -3.14 55.62
C ARG A 173 -39.46 -3.62 56.14
N LEU A 174 -39.73 -4.92 56.12
CA LEU A 174 -40.97 -5.50 56.66
C LEU A 174 -41.03 -5.46 58.19
N GLN A 175 -39.88 -5.60 58.88
CA GLN A 175 -39.79 -5.55 60.34
C GLN A 175 -39.77 -4.12 60.91
N GLY A 176 -39.45 -3.12 60.08
CA GLY A 176 -39.44 -1.69 60.45
C GLY A 176 -40.72 -0.93 60.10
N MET A 177 -41.76 -1.62 59.59
CA MET A 177 -43.13 -1.12 59.46
C MET A 177 -43.96 -1.59 60.65
#